data_AF-A0A0M8MLB4-F1
#
_entry.id   AF-A0A0M8MLB4-F1
#
_cell.length_a   1.000
_cell.length_b   1.000
_cell.length_c   1.000
_cell.angle_alpha   90.00
_cell.angle_beta   90.00
_cell.angle_gamma   90.00
#
_symmetry.space_group_name_H-M   'P 1'
#
loop_
_entity.id
_entity.type
_entity.pdbx_description
1 polymer ?
#
loop_
_entity_poly.entity_id
_entity_poly.type
_entity_poly.pdbx_seq_one_letter_code
_entity_poly.pdbx_strand_id
1 'polypeptide(L)'
;KHSTEYLANQAQKDLVNKTESDMTQYMRDTIIKENLGIEDVSDDEVKRAVELVSVDDWVPLAIWLAGIVNWRAHLDWSSDGHSGVDVNLYVHSKDNNATIAQQFMGNHENTWIGNFTSSFLQLDLSSVSKKLNNDSNSVVPSQGSANHSTPTGQYEPGKVQRQVLPNPLKNGRRSLLSHLRFHD
;
A
#
# COMPACT_ATOMS: atom_id res chain seq x y z
N LYS A 1 -16.75 6.34 -0.50
CA LYS A 1 -15.64 5.41 -0.19
C LYS A 1 -14.33 6.04 -0.62
N HIS A 2 -13.37 6.13 0.28
CA HIS A 2 -12.10 6.85 0.08
C HIS A 2 -10.93 6.01 0.60
N SER A 3 -9.69 6.39 0.23
CA SER A 3 -8.49 5.75 0.77
C SER A 3 -8.29 6.09 2.26
N THR A 4 -7.50 5.28 2.96
CA THR A 4 -7.23 5.49 4.39
C THR A 4 -6.43 6.76 4.64
N GLU A 5 -5.58 7.19 3.72
CA GLU A 5 -4.85 8.47 3.80
C GLU A 5 -5.80 9.67 3.73
N TYR A 6 -6.75 9.63 2.78
CA TYR A 6 -7.77 10.68 2.67
C TYR A 6 -8.61 10.75 3.94
N LEU A 7 -9.09 9.61 4.42
CA LEU A 7 -9.94 9.54 5.61
C LEU A 7 -9.20 10.00 6.88
N ALA A 8 -7.93 9.63 7.03
CA ALA A 8 -7.11 10.07 8.16
C ALA A 8 -6.89 11.60 8.13
N ASN A 9 -6.57 12.14 6.96
CA ASN A 9 -6.39 13.58 6.79
C ASN A 9 -7.69 14.37 7.05
N GLN A 10 -8.82 13.85 6.56
CA GLN A 10 -10.14 14.43 6.80
C GLN A 10 -10.52 14.37 8.29
N ALA A 11 -10.33 13.22 8.94
CA ALA A 11 -10.61 13.04 10.35
C ALA A 11 -9.82 14.03 11.22
N GLN A 12 -8.53 14.25 10.95
CA GLN A 12 -7.75 15.23 11.71
C GLN A 12 -8.29 16.65 11.57
N LYS A 13 -8.70 17.06 10.37
CA LYS A 13 -9.28 18.38 10.14
C LYS A 13 -10.62 18.57 10.86
N ASP A 14 -11.49 17.55 10.79
CA ASP A 14 -12.87 17.66 11.26
C ASP A 14 -13.03 17.43 12.77
N LEU A 15 -12.09 16.69 13.38
CA LEU A 15 -12.23 16.19 14.74
C LEU A 15 -11.35 16.91 15.77
N VAL A 16 -10.36 17.71 15.35
CA VAL A 16 -9.37 18.36 16.25
C VAL A 16 -9.99 19.20 17.37
N ASN A 17 -11.18 19.77 17.16
CA ASN A 17 -11.87 20.62 18.14
C ASN A 17 -13.18 20.02 18.67
N LYS A 18 -13.40 18.71 18.51
CA LYS A 18 -14.63 18.03 18.93
C LYS A 18 -14.47 17.32 20.27
N THR A 19 -15.59 16.98 20.89
CA THR A 19 -15.59 16.17 22.11
C THR A 19 -15.20 14.72 21.81
N GLU A 20 -14.63 14.00 22.77
CA GLU A 20 -14.24 12.60 22.61
C GLU A 20 -15.42 11.71 22.16
N SER A 21 -16.63 12.01 22.64
CA SER A 21 -17.86 11.32 22.21
C SER A 21 -18.18 11.55 20.73
N ASP A 22 -18.10 12.79 20.26
CA ASP A 22 -18.34 13.13 18.86
C ASP A 22 -17.28 12.50 17.93
N MET A 23 -16.01 12.51 18.37
CA MET A 23 -14.91 11.87 17.66
C MET A 23 -15.14 10.36 17.53
N THR A 24 -15.54 9.71 18.63
CA THR A 24 -15.80 8.27 18.68
C THR A 24 -16.94 7.89 17.75
N GLN A 25 -18.04 8.64 17.76
CA GLN A 25 -19.20 8.37 16.91
C GLN A 25 -18.84 8.54 15.42
N TYR A 26 -18.20 9.66 15.07
CA TYR A 26 -17.80 9.95 13.69
C TYR A 26 -16.79 8.93 13.16
N MET A 27 -15.79 8.56 13.98
CA MET A 27 -14.80 7.55 13.61
C MET A 27 -15.46 6.19 13.37
N ARG A 28 -16.39 5.77 14.24
CA ARG A 28 -17.08 4.49 14.10
C ARG A 28 -17.99 4.45 12.88
N ASP A 29 -18.93 5.39 12.80
CA ASP A 29 -20.03 5.27 11.85
C ASP A 29 -19.65 5.79 10.47
N THR A 30 -18.99 6.95 10.39
CA THR A 30 -18.66 7.59 9.12
C THR A 30 -17.34 7.07 8.55
N ILE A 31 -16.28 7.03 9.34
CA ILE A 31 -14.96 6.60 8.83
C ILE A 31 -14.91 5.08 8.65
N ILE A 32 -15.19 4.31 9.70
CA ILE A 32 -14.92 2.86 9.68
C ILE A 32 -16.08 2.07 9.03
N LYS A 33 -17.31 2.26 9.48
CA LYS A 33 -18.46 1.51 8.93
C LYS A 33 -18.81 1.94 7.52
N GLU A 34 -19.16 3.21 7.32
CA GLU A 34 -19.64 3.69 6.01
C GLU A 34 -18.53 3.70 4.95
N ASN A 35 -17.33 4.22 5.28
CA ASN A 35 -16.28 4.38 4.29
C ASN A 35 -15.40 3.13 4.09
N LEU A 36 -14.98 2.45 5.16
CA LEU A 36 -14.19 1.22 5.05
C LEU A 36 -15.03 -0.05 4.92
N GLY A 37 -16.33 0.00 5.25
CA GLY A 37 -17.21 -1.17 5.16
C GLY A 37 -16.98 -2.20 6.26
N ILE A 38 -16.43 -1.77 7.41
CA ILE A 38 -16.14 -2.65 8.55
C ILE A 38 -17.28 -2.53 9.56
N GLU A 39 -18.17 -3.53 9.56
CA GLU A 39 -19.35 -3.55 10.44
C GLU A 39 -19.02 -4.01 11.88
N ASP A 40 -17.98 -4.82 12.04
CA ASP A 40 -17.60 -5.49 13.28
C ASP A 40 -16.42 -4.78 13.98
N VAL A 41 -16.31 -3.46 13.83
CA VAL A 41 -15.30 -2.67 14.54
C VAL A 41 -15.53 -2.70 16.06
N SER A 42 -14.51 -3.10 16.79
CA SER A 42 -14.52 -3.14 18.25
C SER A 42 -14.31 -1.76 18.88
N ASP A 43 -14.72 -1.60 20.13
CA ASP A 43 -14.57 -0.33 20.85
C ASP A 43 -13.10 0.05 21.07
N ASP A 44 -12.23 -0.96 21.30
CA ASP A 44 -10.79 -0.76 21.43
C ASP A 44 -10.17 -0.25 20.11
N GLU A 45 -10.64 -0.75 18.95
CA GLU A 45 -10.17 -0.28 17.65
C GLU A 45 -10.57 1.18 17.37
N VAL A 46 -11.81 1.54 17.71
CA VAL A 46 -12.29 2.93 17.57
C VAL A 46 -11.55 3.86 18.52
N LYS A 47 -11.39 3.45 19.79
CA LYS A 47 -10.64 4.23 20.78
C LYS A 47 -9.22 4.49 20.30
N ARG A 48 -8.53 3.47 19.80
CA ARG A 48 -7.17 3.63 19.27
C ARG A 48 -7.12 4.60 18.09
N ALA A 49 -8.11 4.53 17.19
CA ALA A 49 -8.20 5.48 16.08
C ALA A 49 -8.40 6.92 16.57
N VAL A 50 -9.26 7.15 17.57
CA VAL A 50 -9.48 8.47 18.17
C VAL A 50 -8.22 9.02 18.86
N GLU A 51 -7.47 8.18 19.57
CA GLU A 51 -6.17 8.57 20.14
C GLU A 51 -5.17 9.05 19.07
N LEU A 52 -5.19 8.42 17.89
CA LEU A 52 -4.31 8.76 16.77
C LEU A 52 -4.74 10.03 16.03
N VAL A 53 -6.01 10.44 16.11
CA VAL A 53 -6.47 11.73 15.56
C VAL A 53 -5.77 12.91 16.24
N SER A 54 -5.47 12.78 17.54
CA SER A 54 -4.84 13.83 18.35
C SER A 54 -3.33 13.98 18.14
N VAL A 55 -2.72 13.11 17.32
CA VAL A 55 -1.31 13.22 16.93
C VAL A 55 -1.19 14.24 15.80
N ASP A 56 -0.20 15.14 15.86
CA ASP A 56 0.07 16.16 14.83
C ASP A 56 0.74 15.56 13.55
N ASP A 57 0.18 14.44 13.08
CA ASP A 57 0.58 13.72 11.87
C ASP A 57 -0.56 12.75 11.46
N TRP A 58 -1.01 12.78 10.22
CA TRP A 58 -2.11 11.94 9.71
C TRP A 58 -1.66 10.50 9.40
N VAL A 59 -0.36 10.28 9.18
CA VAL A 59 0.21 9.00 8.78
C VAL A 59 -0.09 7.86 9.78
N PRO A 60 0.08 8.02 11.12
CA PRO A 60 -0.28 6.98 12.07
C PRO A 60 -1.72 6.49 11.95
N LEU A 61 -2.67 7.42 11.79
CA LEU A 61 -4.08 7.09 11.67
C LEU A 61 -4.36 6.37 10.34
N ALA A 62 -3.75 6.81 9.23
CA ALA A 62 -3.90 6.13 7.95
C ALA A 62 -3.40 4.68 8.00
N ILE A 63 -2.27 4.45 8.67
CA ILE A 63 -1.68 3.12 8.84
C ILE A 63 -2.52 2.25 9.77
N TRP A 64 -3.07 2.82 10.84
CA TRP A 64 -4.00 2.11 11.71
C TRP A 64 -5.27 1.68 10.98
N LEU A 65 -5.89 2.60 10.23
CA LEU A 65 -7.07 2.32 9.42
C LEU A 65 -6.78 1.27 8.34
N ALA A 66 -5.61 1.33 7.70
CA ALA A 66 -5.17 0.29 6.77
C ALA A 66 -4.98 -1.06 7.47
N GLY A 67 -4.40 -1.07 8.68
CA GLY A 67 -4.19 -2.27 9.49
C GLY A 67 -5.48 -3.02 9.81
N ILE A 68 -6.54 -2.33 10.23
CA ILE A 68 -7.83 -2.97 10.55
C ILE A 68 -8.53 -3.56 9.31
N VAL A 69 -8.31 -2.95 8.13
CA VAL A 69 -8.77 -3.48 6.83
C VAL A 69 -7.94 -4.71 6.43
N ASN A 70 -6.61 -4.59 6.48
CA ASN A 70 -5.66 -5.63 6.10
C ASN A 70 -5.89 -6.91 6.92
N TRP A 71 -6.06 -6.78 8.24
CA TRP A 71 -6.30 -7.92 9.12
C TRP A 71 -7.57 -8.69 8.72
N ARG A 72 -8.66 -7.99 8.41
CA ARG A 72 -9.92 -8.61 7.97
C ARG A 72 -9.81 -9.22 6.57
N ALA A 73 -8.97 -8.65 5.71
CA ALA A 73 -8.73 -9.13 4.36
C ALA A 73 -7.65 -10.24 4.29
N HIS A 74 -7.00 -10.58 5.41
CA HIS A 74 -5.82 -11.45 5.45
C HIS A 74 -4.69 -10.97 4.52
N LEU A 75 -4.50 -9.66 4.46
CA LEU A 75 -3.42 -9.00 3.72
C LEU A 75 -2.33 -8.57 4.70
N ASP A 76 -1.08 -8.63 4.25
CA ASP A 76 0.06 -8.12 5.01
C ASP A 76 1.08 -7.46 4.07
N TRP A 77 1.91 -6.59 4.63
CA TRP A 77 2.91 -5.81 3.91
C TRP A 77 4.28 -6.05 4.52
N SER A 78 5.27 -6.38 3.69
CA SER A 78 6.65 -6.60 4.14
C SER A 78 7.49 -5.32 4.17
N SER A 79 7.02 -4.25 3.51
CA SER A 79 7.69 -2.96 3.39
C SER A 79 6.68 -1.89 3.01
N ASP A 80 7.02 -0.64 3.30
CA ASP A 80 6.40 0.58 2.78
C ASP A 80 7.07 1.08 1.48
N GLY A 81 8.15 0.42 1.04
CA GLY A 81 8.90 0.71 -0.18
C GLY A 81 8.70 -0.33 -1.28
N HIS A 82 9.66 -0.39 -2.20
CA HIS A 82 9.67 -1.36 -3.30
C HIS A 82 10.29 -2.70 -2.89
N SER A 83 9.84 -3.79 -3.52
CA SER A 83 10.53 -5.07 -3.50
C SER A 83 11.24 -5.32 -4.84
N GLY A 84 12.33 -6.06 -4.81
CA GLY A 84 13.10 -6.44 -6.01
C GLY A 84 12.63 -7.74 -6.66
N VAL A 85 11.34 -8.06 -6.59
CA VAL A 85 10.79 -9.27 -7.23
C VAL A 85 10.63 -9.03 -8.73
N ASP A 86 10.89 -10.07 -9.54
CA ASP A 86 10.65 -10.00 -10.98
C ASP A 86 9.18 -9.69 -11.28
N VAL A 87 8.95 -8.85 -12.29
CA VAL A 87 7.59 -8.41 -12.69
C VAL A 87 7.11 -9.17 -13.93
N ASN A 88 5.80 -9.41 -14.01
CA ASN A 88 5.20 -10.05 -15.18
C ASN A 88 5.20 -9.13 -16.40
N LEU A 89 5.52 -9.68 -17.58
CA LEU A 89 5.46 -8.98 -18.87
C LEU A 89 4.33 -9.56 -19.72
N TYR A 90 3.40 -8.70 -20.13
CA TYR A 90 2.26 -9.09 -20.98
C TYR A 90 2.37 -8.40 -22.34
N VAL A 91 2.22 -9.18 -23.41
CA VAL A 91 2.25 -8.67 -24.79
C VAL A 91 0.98 -9.09 -25.52
N HIS A 92 0.46 -8.18 -26.33
CA HIS A 92 -0.66 -8.43 -27.24
C HIS A 92 -0.30 -7.92 -28.63
N SER A 93 -0.53 -8.73 -29.66
CA SER A 93 -0.33 -8.38 -31.07
C SER A 93 -1.63 -8.58 -31.82
N LYS A 94 -2.03 -7.57 -32.62
CA LYS A 94 -3.27 -7.56 -33.39
C LYS A 94 -3.32 -8.65 -34.46
N ASP A 95 -2.19 -8.84 -35.13
CA ASP A 95 -2.04 -9.95 -36.06
C ASP A 95 -1.54 -11.14 -35.24
N ASN A 96 -2.04 -12.35 -35.52
CA ASN A 96 -1.57 -13.63 -34.98
C ASN A 96 -0.11 -13.93 -35.39
N ASN A 97 0.72 -12.90 -35.53
CA ASN A 97 2.14 -12.96 -35.67
C ASN A 97 2.75 -13.49 -34.37
N ALA A 98 2.64 -14.81 -34.22
CA ALA A 98 3.19 -15.56 -33.10
C ALA A 98 4.68 -15.24 -32.89
N THR A 99 5.40 -14.77 -33.91
CA THR A 99 6.83 -14.46 -33.81
C THR A 99 7.13 -13.30 -32.86
N ILE A 100 6.29 -12.25 -32.79
CA ILE A 100 6.51 -11.15 -31.85
C ILE A 100 6.21 -11.62 -30.43
N ALA A 101 5.05 -12.25 -30.21
CA ALA A 101 4.71 -12.76 -28.88
C ALA A 101 5.73 -13.78 -28.36
N GLN A 102 6.28 -14.62 -29.24
CA GLN A 102 7.35 -15.58 -28.92
C GLN A 102 8.63 -14.90 -28.43
N GLN A 103 8.97 -13.70 -28.92
CA GLN A 103 10.17 -12.99 -28.47
C GLN A 103 10.07 -12.46 -27.03
N PHE A 104 8.86 -12.33 -26.50
CA PHE A 104 8.58 -11.90 -25.12
C PHE A 104 8.40 -13.06 -24.15
N MET A 105 8.50 -14.31 -24.64
CA MET A 105 8.40 -15.48 -23.80
C MET A 105 9.70 -15.70 -23.02
N GLY A 106 9.56 -15.91 -21.72
CA GLY A 106 10.69 -16.18 -20.83
C GLY A 106 11.07 -14.97 -19.99
N ASN A 107 12.24 -15.04 -19.36
CA ASN A 107 12.75 -13.98 -18.50
C ASN A 107 13.55 -12.97 -19.32
N HIS A 108 13.25 -11.69 -19.14
CA HIS A 108 13.96 -10.58 -19.77
C HIS A 108 14.38 -9.57 -18.73
N GLU A 109 15.60 -9.03 -18.87
CA GLU A 109 15.98 -7.83 -18.14
C GLU A 109 15.10 -6.66 -18.59
N ASN A 110 14.74 -5.75 -17.68
CA ASN A 110 13.92 -4.58 -17.99
C ASN A 110 14.54 -3.68 -19.09
N THR A 111 15.87 -3.63 -19.20
CA THR A 111 16.58 -2.93 -20.29
C THR A 111 16.30 -3.52 -21.69
N TRP A 112 16.00 -4.82 -21.77
CA TRP A 112 15.69 -5.48 -23.04
C TRP A 112 14.42 -4.91 -23.68
N ILE A 113 13.41 -4.54 -22.88
CA ILE A 113 12.13 -4.00 -23.37
C ILE A 113 12.37 -2.67 -24.13
N GLY A 114 13.24 -1.82 -23.59
CA GLY A 114 13.62 -0.56 -24.25
C GLY A 114 14.32 -0.80 -25.58
N ASN A 115 15.28 -1.73 -25.61
CA ASN A 115 16.01 -2.10 -26.82
C ASN A 115 15.10 -2.74 -27.88
N PHE A 116 14.18 -3.61 -27.46
CA PHE A 116 13.18 -4.20 -28.34
C PHE A 116 12.31 -3.11 -28.97
N THR A 117 11.75 -2.21 -28.15
CA THR A 117 10.83 -1.17 -28.60
C THR A 117 11.49 -0.21 -29.59
N SER A 118 12.72 0.22 -29.30
CA SER A 118 13.47 1.10 -30.20
C SER A 118 13.79 0.42 -31.52
N SER A 119 14.14 -0.86 -31.50
CA SER A 119 14.43 -1.63 -32.72
C SER A 119 13.18 -1.89 -33.54
N PHE A 120 12.08 -2.28 -32.87
CA PHE A 120 10.80 -2.60 -33.50
C PHE A 120 10.19 -1.39 -34.22
N LEU A 121 10.23 -0.22 -33.58
CA LEU A 121 9.73 1.04 -34.14
C LEU A 121 10.78 1.81 -34.96
N GLN A 122 12.00 1.27 -35.09
CA GLN A 122 13.12 1.90 -35.82
C GLN A 122 13.42 3.33 -35.33
N LEU A 123 13.47 3.52 -34.01
CA LEU A 123 13.70 4.81 -33.37
C LEU A 123 15.19 5.15 -33.28
N ASP A 124 15.55 6.36 -33.68
CA ASP A 124 16.86 6.94 -33.37
C ASP A 124 16.81 7.63 -31.99
N LEU A 125 17.09 6.83 -30.96
CA LEU A 125 17.13 7.32 -29.59
C LEU A 125 18.20 8.40 -29.37
N SER A 126 19.29 8.40 -30.15
CA SER A 126 20.37 9.37 -29.98
C SER A 126 19.94 10.76 -30.43
N SER A 127 19.32 10.86 -31.61
CA SER A 127 18.77 12.11 -32.13
C SER A 127 17.65 12.65 -31.22
N VAL A 128 16.73 11.78 -30.80
CA VAL A 128 15.63 12.17 -29.89
C VAL A 128 16.19 12.64 -28.54
N SER A 129 17.14 11.93 -27.94
CA SER A 129 17.73 12.31 -26.65
C SER A 129 18.43 13.67 -26.73
N LYS A 130 19.17 13.94 -27.81
CA LYS A 130 19.78 15.27 -28.03
C LYS A 130 18.73 16.36 -28.09
N LYS A 131 17.67 16.16 -28.88
CA LYS A 131 16.60 17.14 -29.01
C LYS A 131 15.88 17.41 -27.68
N LEU A 132 15.62 16.38 -26.89
CA LEU A 132 15.01 16.50 -25.56
C LEU A 132 15.93 17.23 -24.57
N ASN A 133 17.24 17.07 -24.72
CA ASN A 133 18.25 17.71 -23.88
C ASN A 133 18.73 19.06 -24.46
N ASN A 134 17.94 19.75 -25.27
CA ASN A 134 18.30 21.03 -25.91
C ASN A 134 19.66 20.99 -26.65
N ASP A 135 19.89 19.93 -27.41
CA ASP A 135 21.13 19.62 -28.14
C ASP A 135 22.38 19.48 -27.25
N SER A 136 22.20 19.34 -25.93
CA SER A 136 23.29 18.97 -25.03
C SER A 136 23.49 17.45 -25.02
N ASN A 137 24.74 17.00 -25.08
CA ASN A 137 25.12 15.59 -24.92
C ASN A 137 25.12 15.14 -23.44
N SER A 138 24.66 16.00 -22.54
CA SER A 138 24.65 15.77 -21.11
C SER A 138 23.40 14.99 -20.74
N VAL A 139 23.53 13.66 -20.62
CA VAL A 139 22.57 12.89 -19.84
C VAL A 139 22.85 13.26 -18.39
N VAL A 140 22.19 14.31 -17.90
CA VAL A 140 22.13 14.54 -16.45
C VAL A 140 21.41 13.31 -15.92
N PRO A 141 22.01 12.50 -15.03
CA PRO A 141 21.25 11.47 -14.36
C PRO A 141 20.08 12.20 -13.70
N SER A 142 18.86 11.93 -14.16
CA SER A 142 17.69 12.25 -13.35
C SER A 142 18.02 11.65 -12.00
N GLN A 143 18.07 12.50 -10.96
CA GLN A 143 17.89 12.05 -9.59
C GLN A 143 16.66 11.16 -9.66
N GLY A 144 16.88 9.85 -9.63
CA GLY A 144 15.84 8.90 -9.96
C GLY A 144 14.65 9.19 -9.08
N SER A 145 13.46 9.19 -9.67
CA SER A 145 12.20 9.08 -8.91
C SER A 145 12.15 7.81 -8.04
N ALA A 146 13.17 6.95 -8.12
CA ALA A 146 13.40 5.82 -7.22
C ALA A 146 13.65 6.22 -5.76
N ASN A 147 14.01 7.49 -5.48
CA ASN A 147 14.31 7.96 -4.11
C ASN A 147 13.26 8.91 -3.52
N HIS A 148 12.18 9.22 -4.23
CA HIS A 148 11.04 9.94 -3.65
C HIS A 148 10.08 8.96 -2.97
N SER A 149 10.61 8.15 -2.06
CA SER A 149 9.80 7.56 -1.01
C SER A 149 9.47 8.68 -0.03
N THR A 150 8.20 8.95 0.24
CA THR A 150 7.85 9.76 1.42
C THR A 150 8.47 9.05 2.63
N PRO A 151 9.40 9.66 3.38
CA PRO A 151 10.03 8.98 4.49
C PRO A 151 8.96 8.69 5.55
N THR A 152 8.52 7.44 5.60
CA THR A 152 7.61 6.90 6.62
C THR A 152 8.37 6.50 7.88
N GLY A 153 9.69 6.75 7.98
CA GLY A 153 10.71 6.08 8.82
C GLY A 153 10.45 5.77 10.31
N GLN A 154 9.27 6.08 10.84
CA GLN A 154 8.75 5.59 12.13
C GLN A 154 7.60 4.56 12.01
N TYR A 155 7.04 4.36 10.83
CA TYR A 155 5.82 3.61 10.56
C TYR A 155 6.02 2.47 9.56
N GLU A 156 7.11 1.71 9.73
CA GLU A 156 7.40 0.51 8.93
C GLU A 156 6.34 -0.58 9.21
N PRO A 157 5.71 -1.16 8.17
CA PRO A 157 4.92 -2.38 8.29
C PRO A 157 5.82 -3.51 8.83
N GLY A 158 5.54 -3.99 10.04
CA GLY A 158 6.37 -4.97 10.76
C GLY A 158 6.96 -4.47 12.08
N LYS A 159 7.00 -3.14 12.32
CA LYS A 159 7.31 -2.54 13.63
C LYS A 159 6.09 -2.14 14.43
N VAL A 160 4.88 -2.27 13.85
CA VAL A 160 3.68 -2.42 14.66
C VAL A 160 3.95 -3.64 15.53
N GLN A 161 4.34 -3.40 16.78
CA GLN A 161 4.50 -4.48 17.75
C GLN A 161 3.26 -5.36 17.62
N ARG A 162 3.38 -6.65 17.91
CA ARG A 162 2.24 -7.48 18.30
C ARG A 162 1.51 -6.77 19.44
N GLN A 163 0.74 -5.73 19.15
CA GLN A 163 -0.19 -5.11 20.05
C GLN A 163 -1.23 -6.19 20.18
N VAL A 164 -1.23 -6.77 21.38
CA VAL A 164 -2.13 -7.81 21.81
C VAL A 164 -3.52 -7.42 21.31
N LEU A 165 -3.95 -8.10 20.25
CA LEU A 165 -5.30 -7.96 19.73
C LEU A 165 -6.26 -8.14 20.92
N PRO A 166 -7.30 -7.32 21.07
CA PRO A 166 -8.32 -7.55 22.06
C PRO A 166 -8.78 -9.00 21.93
N ASN A 167 -8.49 -9.81 22.94
CA ASN A 167 -8.84 -11.22 22.95
C ASN A 167 -10.36 -11.32 22.76
N PRO A 168 -10.88 -11.89 21.64
CA PRO A 168 -12.32 -11.98 21.42
C PRO A 168 -13.02 -12.82 22.49
N LEU A 169 -12.26 -13.57 23.31
CA LEU A 169 -12.77 -14.36 24.42
C LEU A 169 -13.04 -13.56 25.72
N LYS A 170 -12.78 -12.24 25.77
CA LYS A 170 -13.13 -11.43 26.95
C LYS A 170 -14.64 -11.33 27.21
N ASN A 171 -15.47 -11.57 26.20
CA ASN A 171 -16.92 -11.68 26.35
C ASN A 171 -17.34 -13.15 26.55
N GLY A 172 -16.99 -13.70 27.70
CA GLY A 172 -17.82 -14.70 28.40
C GLY A 172 -18.19 -15.98 27.66
N ARG A 173 -17.22 -16.75 27.15
CA ARG A 173 -17.39 -18.22 27.02
C ARG A 173 -16.14 -18.96 27.51
N ARG A 174 -16.29 -19.61 28.67
CA ARG A 174 -15.27 -20.50 29.26
C ARG A 174 -15.03 -21.71 28.36
N SER A 175 -13.75 -21.94 28.06
CA SER A 175 -13.03 -23.21 27.87
C SER A 175 -13.87 -24.48 27.71
N LEU A 176 -13.79 -25.08 26.51
CA LEU A 176 -13.72 -26.53 26.33
C LEU A 176 -12.99 -26.78 25.01
N LEU A 177 -11.70 -27.11 25.06
CA LEU A 177 -10.97 -27.93 24.08
C LEU A 177 -9.54 -28.15 24.62
N SER A 178 -9.45 -28.99 25.66
CA SER A 178 -8.27 -29.79 25.87
C SER A 178 -8.28 -30.90 24.83
N HIS A 179 -7.09 -31.27 24.33
CA HIS A 179 -6.79 -32.36 23.39
C HIS A 179 -6.64 -31.95 21.92
N LEU A 180 -5.43 -31.48 21.58
CA LEU A 180 -4.73 -31.88 20.36
C LEU A 180 -3.23 -31.90 20.69
N ARG A 181 -2.72 -33.11 20.95
CA ARG A 181 -1.27 -33.37 21.00
C ARG A 181 -0.79 -33.42 19.56
N PHE A 182 0.21 -32.61 19.24
CA PHE A 182 1.03 -32.84 18.05
C PHE A 182 1.93 -34.06 18.34
N HIS A 183 1.83 -35.09 17.51
CA HIS A 183 2.89 -36.08 17.34
C HIS A 183 3.71 -35.63 16.12
N ASP A 184 5.02 -35.53 16.38
CA ASP A 184 6.21 -35.49 15.51
C ASP A 184 6.04 -35.16 14.01
#